data_AF-A0A1Y2V2T5-F1
#
_entry.id   AF-A0A1Y2V2T5-F1
#
_cell.length_a   1.000
_cell.length_b   1.000
_cell.length_c   1.000
_cell.angle_alpha   90.00
_cell.angle_beta   90.00
_cell.angle_gamma   90.00
#
_symmetry.space_group_name_H-M   'P 1'
#
loop_
_entity.id
_entity.type
_entity.pdbx_description
1 polymer ?
#
loop_
_entity_poly.entity_id
_entity_poly.type
_entity_poly.pdbx_seq_one_letter_code
_entity_poly.pdbx_strand_id
1 'polypeptide(L)'
;MTKEHKKLYKAGKNWIVATLTATTITLLGGIGAYTVHADTTIESSQDVQTTSVNQTNQVNNTNNSVTLNNNQPVAVQSSQTAQNDLSVQGNQTNQTVPSSATAAADTSNSDSLDSNIYGTVNVKDWDYQNDSNTFNLTSYHGQDTRHIIVPNLNDFDNAGVKIGNATGVGISSNLARNLASRRIAFAISKTSGKYSDKVTATDNDWSFVFSNTGLINADVSNLDTRNITNMSGLFENSNALKTVGDLSQWNTSNVTNMSYLFSFPFAFGNYQLNNVGDLGKWDTRSVTDMSDMFAYSSIVPGNIGNWNVSNVKDMSDMFDDNHGGDIGDLSHWDTSNVTDMSEMFDGSSTSVSGLTHWNTKNVMDMYYMFGGSGLPYKIVASNEKVVVLNQVTLKDSTGKILALIDTPTIYNSHKSVKVTINDPKCQFKLERK
;
A
#
# COMPACT_ATOMS: atom_id res chain seq x y z
N MET A 1 -26.96 26.06 -28.24
CA MET A 1 -27.36 24.84 -28.98
C MET A 1 -27.19 23.67 -28.02
N THR A 2 -28.29 23.06 -27.56
CA THR A 2 -28.25 21.81 -26.79
C THR A 2 -27.85 20.67 -27.73
N LYS A 3 -26.78 19.93 -27.38
CA LYS A 3 -26.43 18.68 -28.07
C LYS A 3 -26.90 17.52 -27.20
N GLU A 4 -27.85 16.75 -27.69
CA GLU A 4 -28.22 15.47 -27.11
C GLU A 4 -27.32 14.37 -27.68
N HIS A 5 -26.72 13.57 -26.80
CA HIS A 5 -26.02 12.34 -27.20
C HIS A 5 -26.78 11.15 -26.62
N LYS A 6 -27.35 10.32 -27.51
CA LYS A 6 -28.06 9.08 -27.16
C LYS A 6 -27.17 7.89 -27.45
N LYS A 7 -27.04 6.98 -26.49
CA LYS A 7 -26.26 5.75 -26.65
C LYS A 7 -27.09 4.55 -26.19
N LEU A 8 -27.13 3.50 -27.02
CA LEU A 8 -27.89 2.27 -26.80
C LEU A 8 -27.01 1.23 -26.08
N TYR A 9 -27.58 0.59 -25.07
CA TYR A 9 -26.95 -0.48 -24.30
C TYR A 9 -27.85 -1.72 -24.32
N LYS A 10 -27.23 -2.90 -24.36
CA LYS A 10 -27.95 -4.18 -24.38
C LYS A 10 -27.83 -4.84 -23.01
N ALA A 11 -28.97 -5.11 -22.37
CA ALA A 11 -29.05 -5.80 -21.09
C ALA A 11 -29.92 -7.05 -21.26
N GLY A 12 -29.28 -8.21 -21.40
CA GLY A 12 -29.96 -9.47 -21.70
C GLY A 12 -30.65 -9.46 -23.07
N LYS A 13 -31.96 -9.79 -23.12
CA LYS A 13 -32.76 -9.77 -24.36
C LYS A 13 -33.30 -8.37 -24.72
N ASN A 14 -33.08 -7.36 -23.88
CA ASN A 14 -33.67 -6.03 -24.04
C ASN A 14 -32.61 -4.97 -24.35
N TRP A 15 -33.03 -3.91 -25.04
CA TRP A 15 -32.23 -2.73 -25.35
C TRP A 15 -32.70 -1.55 -24.50
N ILE A 16 -31.75 -0.80 -23.95
CA ILE A 16 -31.98 0.38 -23.12
C ILE A 16 -31.27 1.57 -23.79
N VAL A 17 -31.92 2.72 -23.83
CA VAL A 17 -31.35 3.96 -24.37
C VAL A 17 -31.02 4.90 -23.22
N ALA A 18 -29.76 5.28 -23.08
CA ALA A 18 -29.35 6.35 -22.19
C ALA A 18 -29.21 7.65 -22.99
N THR A 19 -29.82 8.74 -22.53
CA THR A 19 -29.72 10.06 -23.14
C THR A 19 -28.97 10.99 -22.20
N LEU A 20 -27.90 11.61 -22.69
CA LEU A 20 -27.15 12.63 -21.97
C LEU A 20 -27.49 14.01 -22.57
N THR A 21 -28.03 14.90 -21.74
CA THR A 21 -28.38 16.28 -22.11
C THR A 21 -27.43 17.23 -21.38
N ALA A 22 -26.57 17.94 -22.12
CA ALA A 22 -25.75 19.01 -21.56
C ALA A 22 -26.45 20.37 -21.76
N THR A 23 -26.72 21.09 -20.67
CA THR A 23 -27.25 22.47 -20.72
C THR A 23 -26.08 23.47 -20.65
N THR A 24 -26.03 24.41 -21.59
CA THR A 24 -25.03 25.51 -21.59
C THR A 24 -25.36 26.55 -20.52
N ILE A 25 -24.38 26.91 -19.68
CA ILE A 25 -24.40 28.10 -18.82
C ILE A 25 -23.62 29.23 -19.51
N THR A 26 -24.22 30.41 -19.63
CA THR A 26 -23.53 31.63 -20.10
C THR A 26 -22.90 32.34 -18.90
N LEU A 27 -21.57 32.52 -18.91
CA LEU A 27 -20.82 33.22 -17.86
C LEU A 27 -20.84 34.75 -18.08
N LEU A 28 -21.19 35.49 -17.03
CA LEU A 28 -20.86 36.92 -16.87
C LEU A 28 -20.05 37.09 -15.58
N GLY A 29 -18.73 37.29 -15.75
CA GLY A 29 -17.81 37.99 -14.85
C GLY A 29 -17.67 37.52 -13.39
N GLY A 30 -16.50 36.96 -13.05
CA GLY A 30 -16.02 36.89 -11.67
C GLY A 30 -15.37 35.56 -11.31
N ILE A 31 -14.05 35.61 -11.10
CA ILE A 31 -13.15 34.52 -10.70
C ILE A 31 -13.62 33.81 -9.42
N GLY A 32 -14.04 32.56 -9.56
CA GLY A 32 -14.38 31.60 -8.50
C GLY A 32 -14.88 30.29 -9.12
N ALA A 33 -14.38 29.14 -8.67
CA ALA A 33 -14.81 27.83 -9.17
C ALA A 33 -16.21 27.46 -8.62
N TYR A 34 -17.11 27.00 -9.49
CA TYR A 34 -18.45 26.51 -9.14
C TYR A 34 -18.56 25.02 -9.46
N THR A 35 -19.18 24.25 -8.56
CA THR A 35 -19.46 22.82 -8.72
C THR A 35 -20.67 22.61 -9.63
N VAL A 36 -20.53 21.75 -10.65
CA VAL A 36 -21.64 21.31 -11.52
C VAL A 36 -22.24 20.05 -10.94
N HIS A 37 -23.55 20.05 -10.65
CA HIS A 37 -24.31 18.82 -10.39
C HIS A 37 -24.79 18.24 -11.72
N ALA A 38 -24.46 16.97 -11.98
CA ALA A 38 -25.08 16.18 -13.03
C ALA A 38 -26.09 15.22 -12.38
N ASP A 39 -27.38 15.42 -12.64
CA ASP A 39 -28.41 14.46 -12.29
C ASP A 39 -28.49 13.37 -13.36
N THR A 40 -28.27 12.12 -12.97
CA THR A 40 -28.63 10.94 -13.76
C THR A 40 -30.02 10.46 -13.36
N THR A 41 -31.01 10.65 -14.22
CA THR A 41 -32.32 9.99 -14.11
C THR A 41 -32.33 8.69 -14.92
N ILE A 42 -32.73 7.59 -14.28
CA ILE A 42 -32.99 6.30 -14.94
C ILE A 42 -34.51 6.23 -15.17
N GLU A 43 -34.97 6.35 -16.41
CA GLU A 43 -36.35 6.06 -16.78
C GLU A 43 -36.46 4.63 -17.33
N SER A 44 -37.21 3.77 -16.63
CA SER A 44 -37.73 2.53 -17.21
C SER A 44 -38.97 2.84 -18.03
N SER A 45 -38.97 2.53 -19.32
CA SER A 45 -40.14 2.74 -20.18
C SER A 45 -41.23 1.70 -19.87
N GLN A 46 -42.24 2.09 -19.10
CA GLN A 46 -43.69 2.04 -19.41
C GLN A 46 -44.55 1.84 -18.14
N ASP A 47 -45.23 2.92 -17.72
CA ASP A 47 -46.52 2.87 -17.02
C ASP A 47 -47.65 2.85 -18.05
N VAL A 48 -48.69 2.02 -17.88
CA VAL A 48 -50.11 2.45 -17.94
C VAL A 48 -51.00 1.48 -17.12
N GLN A 49 -51.50 2.03 -16.01
CA GLN A 49 -52.83 1.95 -15.38
C GLN A 49 -53.52 0.61 -15.03
N THR A 50 -53.82 0.54 -13.74
CA THR A 50 -54.93 -0.18 -13.09
C THR A 50 -56.30 0.21 -13.64
N THR A 51 -57.17 -0.76 -13.92
CA THR A 51 -58.58 -0.78 -13.45
C THR A 51 -59.20 -2.18 -13.58
N SER A 52 -60.16 -2.41 -12.70
CA SER A 52 -60.81 -3.64 -12.28
C SER A 52 -61.99 -4.12 -13.14
N VAL A 53 -62.13 -5.46 -13.21
CA VAL A 53 -63.38 -6.27 -13.21
C VAL A 53 -64.34 -6.16 -14.41
N ASN A 54 -64.50 -7.26 -15.20
CA ASN A 54 -65.66 -8.19 -15.23
C ASN A 54 -65.82 -8.97 -16.57
N GLN A 55 -65.99 -10.29 -16.41
CA GLN A 55 -66.94 -11.20 -17.09
C GLN A 55 -66.82 -11.65 -18.57
N THR A 56 -66.61 -12.98 -18.69
CA THR A 56 -67.31 -14.01 -19.52
C THR A 56 -67.42 -13.86 -21.05
N ASN A 57 -66.84 -14.79 -21.82
CA ASN A 57 -67.42 -16.10 -22.20
C ASN A 57 -66.66 -16.76 -23.39
N GLN A 58 -66.39 -18.07 -23.25
CA GLN A 58 -66.50 -19.15 -24.27
C GLN A 58 -65.62 -19.10 -25.55
N VAL A 59 -65.02 -20.18 -26.08
CA VAL A 59 -65.19 -21.64 -25.92
C VAL A 59 -64.00 -22.39 -26.58
N ASN A 60 -63.60 -23.52 -25.96
CA ASN A 60 -63.03 -24.83 -26.44
C ASN A 60 -62.02 -24.86 -27.61
N ASN A 61 -61.06 -25.79 -27.74
CA ASN A 61 -60.74 -27.13 -27.20
C ASN A 61 -59.27 -27.37 -27.66
N THR A 62 -58.36 -28.16 -27.06
CA THR A 62 -58.47 -29.53 -26.57
C THR A 62 -57.14 -29.97 -25.91
N ASN A 63 -57.27 -30.87 -24.94
CA ASN A 63 -56.35 -31.93 -24.49
C ASN A 63 -55.37 -31.67 -23.33
N ASN A 64 -55.90 -31.95 -22.12
CA ASN A 64 -55.46 -32.94 -21.12
C ASN A 64 -53.96 -33.04 -20.76
N SER A 65 -53.53 -33.07 -19.49
CA SER A 65 -54.22 -33.25 -18.21
C SER A 65 -53.20 -33.09 -17.07
N VAL A 66 -53.62 -32.53 -15.95
CA VAL A 66 -52.88 -32.43 -14.68
C VAL A 66 -53.18 -33.65 -13.80
N THR A 67 -52.25 -34.07 -12.95
CA THR A 67 -52.60 -34.64 -11.64
C THR A 67 -51.58 -34.24 -10.58
N LEU A 68 -52.08 -33.69 -9.47
CA LEU A 68 -51.40 -33.36 -8.21
C LEU A 68 -51.78 -34.42 -7.16
N ASN A 69 -50.83 -34.87 -6.33
CA ASN A 69 -50.82 -34.63 -4.86
C ASN A 69 -49.85 -35.52 -4.05
N ASN A 70 -49.11 -34.84 -3.16
CA ASN A 70 -48.74 -35.11 -1.76
C ASN A 70 -47.98 -36.39 -1.34
N ASN A 71 -46.76 -36.21 -0.79
CA ASN A 71 -46.44 -36.43 0.64
C ASN A 71 -45.02 -35.95 1.03
N GLN A 72 -44.95 -35.22 2.15
CA GLN A 72 -43.79 -34.69 2.90
C GLN A 72 -42.83 -35.77 3.48
N PRO A 73 -41.77 -35.43 4.27
CA PRO A 73 -40.79 -34.32 4.23
C PRO A 73 -39.34 -34.88 4.35
N VAL A 74 -38.32 -34.01 4.41
CA VAL A 74 -37.15 -34.06 5.36
C VAL A 74 -36.03 -33.12 4.87
N ALA A 75 -35.46 -32.40 5.83
CA ALA A 75 -34.34 -31.46 5.73
C ALA A 75 -33.03 -32.11 5.27
N VAL A 76 -32.00 -31.30 4.96
CA VAL A 76 -30.62 -31.45 5.48
C VAL A 76 -29.72 -30.32 4.94
N GLN A 77 -29.00 -29.68 5.87
CA GLN A 77 -27.84 -28.82 5.70
C GLN A 77 -26.60 -29.61 5.24
N SER A 78 -25.65 -28.96 4.59
CA SER A 78 -24.18 -29.12 4.79
C SER A 78 -23.49 -28.19 3.79
N SER A 79 -22.61 -27.24 4.13
CA SER A 79 -21.44 -27.26 5.01
C SER A 79 -20.32 -28.20 4.54
N GLN A 80 -19.21 -27.58 4.18
CA GLN A 80 -17.86 -27.91 4.65
C GLN A 80 -17.01 -29.00 3.92
N THR A 81 -15.90 -28.48 3.37
CA THR A 81 -14.48 -28.90 3.53
C THR A 81 -13.91 -30.22 2.99
N ALA A 82 -12.75 -30.02 2.36
CA ALA A 82 -11.44 -30.65 2.61
C ALA A 82 -10.92 -31.76 1.68
N GLN A 83 -9.72 -31.45 1.17
CA GLN A 83 -8.48 -32.24 1.12
C GLN A 83 -8.36 -33.51 0.26
N ASN A 84 -7.29 -33.50 -0.54
CA ASN A 84 -6.22 -34.50 -0.75
C ASN A 84 -6.65 -35.97 -0.89
N ASP A 85 -6.14 -36.79 -1.82
CA ASP A 85 -4.71 -36.98 -2.12
C ASP A 85 -4.51 -37.97 -3.31
N LEU A 86 -3.29 -37.92 -3.87
CA LEU A 86 -2.49 -39.00 -4.47
C LEU A 86 -2.84 -39.73 -5.80
N SER A 87 -1.89 -39.53 -6.73
CA SER A 87 -1.06 -40.54 -7.42
C SER A 87 -1.55 -41.18 -8.73
N VAL A 88 -0.76 -40.98 -9.79
CA VAL A 88 -0.50 -41.99 -10.85
C VAL A 88 0.94 -41.81 -11.38
N GLN A 89 1.82 -42.79 -11.10
CA GLN A 89 3.00 -43.14 -11.92
C GLN A 89 2.48 -43.67 -13.27
N GLY A 90 2.96 -43.28 -14.44
CA GLY A 90 4.33 -43.45 -14.94
C GLY A 90 4.25 -44.12 -16.31
N ASN A 91 4.91 -43.58 -17.34
CA ASN A 91 5.48 -44.41 -18.40
C ASN A 91 6.54 -43.64 -19.20
N GLN A 92 7.74 -44.21 -19.24
CA GLN A 92 8.84 -43.79 -20.09
C GLN A 92 8.69 -44.39 -21.50
N THR A 93 9.09 -43.63 -22.52
CA THR A 93 9.75 -44.20 -23.71
C THR A 93 10.87 -43.28 -24.19
N ASN A 94 12.06 -43.87 -24.30
CA ASN A 94 13.32 -43.32 -24.82
C ASN A 94 13.26 -43.03 -26.32
N GLN A 95 13.86 -41.91 -26.75
CA GLN A 95 14.71 -41.85 -27.95
C GLN A 95 15.71 -40.66 -27.86
N THR A 96 16.99 -41.00 -27.68
CA THR A 96 18.21 -40.19 -27.91
C THR A 96 18.29 -39.73 -29.39
N VAL A 97 18.93 -38.61 -29.80
CA VAL A 97 20.38 -38.24 -29.76
C VAL A 97 20.56 -36.71 -30.12
N PRO A 98 21.76 -36.07 -30.17
CA PRO A 98 22.48 -35.37 -29.09
C PRO A 98 22.76 -33.86 -29.30
N SER A 99 23.27 -33.24 -28.22
CA SER A 99 24.37 -32.25 -28.17
C SER A 99 24.06 -30.79 -27.76
N SER A 100 24.76 -30.42 -26.67
CA SER A 100 25.04 -29.08 -26.12
C SER A 100 23.90 -28.21 -25.61
N ALA A 101 23.40 -28.54 -24.42
CA ALA A 101 22.97 -27.54 -23.44
C ALA A 101 23.21 -28.14 -22.05
N THR A 102 24.21 -27.66 -21.33
CA THR A 102 24.41 -28.04 -19.92
C THR A 102 23.24 -27.47 -19.12
N ALA A 103 22.59 -28.35 -18.36
CA ALA A 103 21.27 -28.18 -17.77
C ALA A 103 21.12 -26.91 -16.93
N ALA A 104 20.02 -26.18 -17.17
CA ALA A 104 19.37 -25.40 -16.13
C ALA A 104 18.86 -26.39 -15.08
N ALA A 105 19.37 -26.28 -13.84
CA ALA A 105 18.84 -27.04 -12.73
C ALA A 105 17.41 -26.55 -12.45
N ASP A 106 16.45 -27.43 -12.69
CA ASP A 106 15.06 -27.28 -12.28
C ASP A 106 14.99 -27.57 -10.76
N THR A 107 14.76 -26.53 -9.96
CA THR A 107 14.48 -26.65 -8.53
C THR A 107 13.15 -26.00 -8.22
N SER A 108 12.09 -26.80 -8.27
CA SER A 108 10.77 -26.46 -7.73
C SER A 108 10.82 -26.49 -6.19
N ASN A 109 11.28 -25.38 -5.60
CA ASN A 109 11.01 -25.00 -4.22
C ASN A 109 10.11 -23.77 -4.26
N SER A 110 9.08 -23.71 -3.41
CA SER A 110 8.13 -22.57 -3.32
C SER A 110 8.76 -21.23 -2.91
N ASP A 111 10.09 -21.17 -2.76
CA ASP A 111 10.89 -19.97 -2.45
C ASP A 111 11.66 -19.44 -3.68
N SER A 112 11.56 -20.08 -4.85
CA SER A 112 12.22 -19.61 -6.07
C SER A 112 11.46 -18.44 -6.70
N LEU A 113 12.18 -17.38 -7.09
CA LEU A 113 11.63 -16.27 -7.89
C LEU A 113 11.02 -16.80 -9.19
N ASP A 114 9.83 -16.33 -9.58
CA ASP A 114 9.23 -16.69 -10.87
C ASP A 114 10.08 -16.14 -12.02
N SER A 115 10.68 -17.05 -12.78
CA SER A 115 11.58 -16.69 -13.87
C SER A 115 10.90 -15.93 -15.01
N ASN A 116 9.57 -16.01 -15.14
CA ASN A 116 8.83 -15.20 -16.11
C ASN A 116 8.70 -13.74 -15.69
N ILE A 117 8.79 -13.47 -14.38
CA ILE A 117 8.69 -12.12 -13.80
C ILE A 117 10.08 -11.50 -13.68
N TYR A 118 11.04 -12.27 -13.15
CA TYR A 118 12.35 -11.74 -12.75
C TYR A 118 13.50 -12.18 -13.66
N GLY A 119 13.28 -13.09 -14.60
CA GLY A 119 14.34 -13.69 -15.42
C GLY A 119 15.07 -14.82 -14.70
N THR A 120 16.28 -15.15 -15.17
CA THR A 120 17.12 -16.21 -14.58
C THR A 120 18.42 -15.63 -14.07
N VAL A 121 18.90 -16.15 -12.94
CA VAL A 121 20.20 -15.75 -12.38
C VAL A 121 21.34 -16.28 -13.25
N ASN A 122 22.31 -15.42 -13.55
CA ASN A 122 23.51 -15.82 -14.27
C ASN A 122 24.73 -15.06 -13.72
N VAL A 123 25.52 -15.73 -12.89
CA VAL A 123 26.69 -15.12 -12.24
C VAL A 123 27.77 -14.68 -13.23
N LYS A 124 27.77 -15.22 -14.46
CA LYS A 124 28.73 -14.82 -15.49
C LYS A 124 28.46 -13.43 -16.05
N ASP A 125 27.27 -12.87 -15.81
CA ASP A 125 26.90 -11.53 -16.26
C ASP A 125 27.41 -10.43 -15.32
N TRP A 126 28.12 -10.79 -14.25
CA TRP A 126 28.53 -9.90 -13.18
C TRP A 126 30.04 -9.84 -13.03
N ASP A 127 30.56 -8.62 -12.99
CA ASP A 127 31.90 -8.36 -12.49
C ASP A 127 31.85 -8.12 -10.98
N TYR A 128 32.90 -8.53 -10.28
CA TYR A 128 33.04 -8.34 -8.85
C TYR A 128 34.50 -8.18 -8.44
N GLN A 129 34.68 -7.54 -7.29
CA GLN A 129 35.96 -7.45 -6.58
C GLN A 129 35.81 -8.14 -5.24
N ASN A 130 36.84 -8.88 -4.82
CA ASN A 130 36.88 -9.45 -3.48
C ASN A 130 37.51 -8.44 -2.53
N ASP A 131 36.73 -7.98 -1.56
CA ASP A 131 37.20 -7.15 -0.46
C ASP A 131 36.60 -7.66 0.84
N SER A 132 37.44 -7.84 1.86
CA SER A 132 37.03 -8.22 3.22
C SER A 132 36.13 -9.47 3.23
N ASN A 133 36.49 -10.49 2.45
CA ASN A 133 35.75 -11.74 2.26
C ASN A 133 34.35 -11.56 1.65
N THR A 134 34.11 -10.47 0.92
CA THR A 134 32.85 -10.20 0.24
C THR A 134 33.08 -10.04 -1.25
N PHE A 135 32.27 -10.72 -2.05
CA PHE A 135 32.22 -10.48 -3.50
C PHE A 135 31.39 -9.21 -3.73
N ASN A 136 32.06 -8.08 -3.83
CA ASN A 136 31.40 -6.80 -4.11
C ASN A 136 31.17 -6.67 -5.60
N LEU A 137 29.90 -6.70 -6.01
CA LEU A 137 29.49 -6.55 -7.39
C LEU A 137 29.83 -5.14 -7.88
N THR A 138 30.45 -5.03 -9.05
CA THR A 138 30.91 -3.73 -9.60
C THR A 138 30.19 -3.35 -10.89
N SER A 139 29.79 -4.33 -11.71
CA SER A 139 29.08 -4.09 -12.96
C SER A 139 28.27 -5.30 -13.40
N TYR A 140 27.25 -5.03 -14.21
CA TYR A 140 26.47 -6.04 -14.91
C TYR A 140 26.60 -5.84 -16.42
N HIS A 141 26.90 -6.91 -17.13
CA HIS A 141 27.10 -6.92 -18.59
C HIS A 141 26.28 -8.01 -19.29
N GLY A 142 25.23 -8.51 -18.62
CA GLY A 142 24.30 -9.47 -19.19
C GLY A 142 23.41 -8.88 -20.28
N GLN A 143 22.89 -9.76 -21.14
CA GLN A 143 22.06 -9.37 -22.29
C GLN A 143 20.59 -9.11 -21.91
N ASP A 144 20.13 -9.56 -20.74
CA ASP A 144 18.80 -9.22 -20.26
C ASP A 144 18.75 -7.73 -19.88
N THR A 145 17.99 -6.98 -20.67
CA THR A 145 17.79 -5.53 -20.54
C THR A 145 16.50 -5.18 -19.83
N ARG A 146 15.68 -6.17 -19.45
CA ARG A 146 14.37 -5.97 -18.80
C ARG A 146 14.38 -6.41 -17.35
N HIS A 147 15.08 -7.48 -17.02
CA HIS A 147 15.15 -8.01 -15.67
C HIS A 147 16.58 -8.03 -15.14
N ILE A 148 16.70 -8.02 -13.82
CA ILE A 148 17.97 -8.21 -13.14
C ILE A 148 17.75 -9.05 -11.89
N ILE A 149 18.55 -10.10 -11.74
CA ILE A 149 18.64 -10.88 -10.51
C ILE A 149 20.06 -10.74 -9.98
N VAL A 150 20.19 -10.13 -8.82
CA VAL A 150 21.45 -9.97 -8.10
C VAL A 150 21.80 -11.31 -7.45
N PRO A 151 22.91 -11.97 -7.84
CA PRO A 151 23.26 -13.28 -7.32
C PRO A 151 23.72 -13.18 -5.85
N ASN A 152 23.40 -14.21 -5.07
CA ASN A 152 23.97 -14.42 -3.75
C ASN A 152 25.15 -15.42 -3.82
N LEU A 153 25.80 -15.72 -2.70
CA LEU A 153 27.01 -16.53 -2.72
C LEU A 153 26.74 -18.00 -3.11
N ASN A 154 25.55 -18.53 -2.84
CA ASN A 154 25.17 -19.87 -3.27
C ASN A 154 25.07 -19.97 -4.80
N ASP A 155 24.65 -18.89 -5.48
CA ASP A 155 24.61 -18.86 -6.95
C ASP A 155 26.02 -18.99 -7.55
N PHE A 156 27.02 -18.32 -6.96
CA PHE A 156 28.41 -18.44 -7.38
C PHE A 156 28.96 -19.85 -7.15
N ASP A 157 28.70 -20.44 -5.99
CA ASP A 157 29.11 -21.81 -5.66
C ASP A 157 28.46 -22.84 -6.60
N ASN A 158 27.15 -22.74 -6.82
CA ASN A 158 26.39 -23.63 -7.73
C ASN A 158 26.89 -23.52 -9.18
N ALA A 159 27.36 -22.34 -9.60
CA ALA A 159 27.97 -22.14 -10.92
C ALA A 159 29.44 -22.65 -11.00
N GLY A 160 29.99 -23.20 -9.92
CA GLY A 160 31.36 -23.71 -9.86
C GLY A 160 32.43 -22.62 -9.78
N VAL A 161 32.07 -21.38 -9.42
CA VAL A 161 33.02 -20.30 -9.21
C VAL A 161 33.81 -20.57 -7.93
N LYS A 162 35.14 -20.41 -7.97
CA LYS A 162 35.98 -20.58 -6.78
C LYS A 162 35.78 -19.41 -5.82
N ILE A 163 34.92 -19.60 -4.81
CA ILE A 163 34.56 -18.57 -3.82
C ILE A 163 35.59 -18.40 -2.67
N GLY A 164 36.52 -19.34 -2.49
CA GLY A 164 37.60 -19.20 -1.52
C GLY A 164 37.11 -19.04 -0.07
N ASN A 165 37.50 -17.94 0.57
CA ASN A 165 37.08 -17.59 1.93
C ASN A 165 35.94 -16.56 1.96
N ALA A 166 35.30 -16.28 0.81
CA ALA A 166 34.19 -15.35 0.76
C ALA A 166 33.03 -15.84 1.64
N THR A 167 32.41 -14.91 2.36
CA THR A 167 31.30 -15.16 3.28
C THR A 167 29.99 -14.55 2.78
N GLY A 168 30.03 -13.69 1.75
CA GLY A 168 28.84 -13.10 1.16
C GLY A 168 29.10 -12.38 -0.16
N VAL A 169 28.01 -11.83 -0.70
CA VAL A 169 28.00 -10.94 -1.87
C VAL A 169 27.49 -9.57 -1.42
N GLY A 170 28.06 -8.51 -1.96
CA GLY A 170 27.70 -7.13 -1.66
C GLY A 170 27.26 -6.36 -2.90
N ILE A 171 26.32 -5.44 -2.73
CA ILE A 171 25.91 -4.47 -3.77
C ILE A 171 25.85 -3.07 -3.15
N SER A 172 26.36 -2.08 -3.88
CA SER A 172 26.27 -0.66 -3.49
C SER A 172 24.94 -0.04 -3.94
N SER A 173 24.50 0.99 -3.23
CA SER A 173 23.30 1.74 -3.59
C SER A 173 23.40 2.35 -4.99
N ASN A 174 24.60 2.80 -5.39
CA ASN A 174 24.87 3.31 -6.73
C ASN A 174 24.69 2.26 -7.83
N LEU A 175 25.20 1.04 -7.64
CA LEU A 175 25.01 -0.01 -8.63
C LEU A 175 23.54 -0.44 -8.71
N ALA A 176 22.89 -0.63 -7.55
CA ALA A 176 21.48 -0.98 -7.48
C ALA A 176 20.59 0.07 -8.20
N ARG A 177 20.81 1.36 -7.96
CA ARG A 177 20.08 2.48 -8.60
C ARG A 177 20.25 2.49 -10.12
N ASN A 178 21.49 2.34 -10.58
CA ASN A 178 21.80 2.29 -12.01
C ASN A 178 21.11 1.11 -12.71
N LEU A 179 21.04 -0.04 -12.05
CA LEU A 179 20.35 -1.22 -12.58
C LEU A 179 18.83 -1.02 -12.57
N ALA A 180 18.27 -0.56 -11.45
CA ALA A 180 16.83 -0.34 -11.27
C ALA A 180 16.24 0.65 -12.28
N SER A 181 16.95 1.75 -12.56
CA SER A 181 16.46 2.82 -13.45
C SER A 181 16.23 2.40 -14.92
N ARG A 182 16.75 1.23 -15.32
CA ARG A 182 16.75 0.77 -16.72
C ARG A 182 15.96 -0.53 -16.92
N ARG A 183 15.21 -0.97 -15.91
CA ARG A 183 14.63 -2.31 -15.85
C ARG A 183 13.16 -2.25 -15.46
N ILE A 184 12.44 -3.32 -15.76
CA ILE A 184 11.06 -3.53 -15.34
C ILE A 184 10.97 -4.48 -14.14
N ALA A 185 12.02 -5.27 -13.87
CA ALA A 185 12.11 -6.09 -12.68
C ALA A 185 13.52 -6.07 -12.06
N PHE A 186 13.58 -6.05 -10.73
CA PHE A 186 14.82 -6.11 -9.94
C PHE A 186 14.62 -7.09 -8.78
N ALA A 187 15.46 -8.10 -8.65
CA ALA A 187 15.37 -9.01 -7.51
C ALA A 187 16.74 -9.39 -6.96
N ILE A 188 16.76 -9.77 -5.70
CA ILE A 188 17.88 -10.45 -5.06
C ILE A 188 17.57 -11.95 -5.05
N SER A 189 18.52 -12.74 -5.51
CA SER A 189 18.39 -14.19 -5.58
C SER A 189 18.03 -14.79 -4.22
N LYS A 190 17.11 -15.76 -4.26
CA LYS A 190 16.68 -16.56 -3.10
C LYS A 190 17.32 -17.94 -3.06
N THR A 191 18.38 -18.16 -3.85
CA THR A 191 19.09 -19.45 -3.86
C THR A 191 19.64 -19.74 -2.46
N SER A 192 19.05 -20.73 -1.82
CA SER A 192 19.48 -21.24 -0.53
C SER A 192 20.55 -22.32 -0.70
N GLY A 193 21.32 -22.57 0.36
CA GLY A 193 22.43 -23.51 0.30
C GLY A 193 23.32 -23.44 1.52
N LYS A 194 24.61 -23.70 1.31
CA LYS A 194 25.63 -23.72 2.37
C LYS A 194 25.98 -22.32 2.89
N TYR A 195 25.90 -21.31 2.03
CA TYR A 195 26.26 -19.93 2.32
C TYR A 195 25.02 -19.07 2.54
N SER A 196 25.22 -17.83 2.97
CA SER A 196 24.11 -16.88 3.10
C SER A 196 23.42 -16.68 1.74
N ASP A 197 22.09 -16.69 1.79
CA ASP A 197 21.17 -16.39 0.69
C ASP A 197 20.90 -14.88 0.55
N LYS A 198 21.52 -14.05 1.41
CA LYS A 198 21.39 -12.60 1.39
C LYS A 198 22.49 -11.94 0.57
N VAL A 199 22.18 -10.74 0.08
CA VAL A 199 23.17 -9.82 -0.50
C VAL A 199 23.26 -8.59 0.39
N THR A 200 24.46 -8.23 0.83
CA THR A 200 24.68 -7.11 1.76
C THR A 200 24.65 -5.78 1.03
N ALA A 201 23.87 -4.83 1.56
CA ALA A 201 24.00 -3.42 1.24
C ALA A 201 25.36 -2.91 1.75
N THR A 202 26.28 -2.57 0.84
CA THR A 202 27.68 -2.30 1.22
C THR A 202 27.91 -0.88 1.75
N ASP A 203 27.02 0.05 1.43
CA ASP A 203 27.01 1.43 1.88
C ASP A 203 25.77 1.73 2.75
N ASN A 204 25.82 2.85 3.47
CA ASN A 204 24.82 3.21 4.48
C ASN A 204 23.70 4.12 3.96
N ASP A 205 23.87 4.73 2.78
CA ASP A 205 22.89 5.62 2.16
C ASP A 205 22.23 4.93 0.97
N TRP A 206 21.00 4.47 1.21
CA TRP A 206 20.13 3.83 0.23
C TRP A 206 18.99 4.75 -0.20
N SER A 207 19.08 6.03 0.12
CA SER A 207 18.03 6.98 -0.25
C SER A 207 17.78 6.99 -1.75
N PHE A 208 16.50 6.98 -2.12
CA PHE A 208 16.04 7.09 -3.51
C PHE A 208 16.58 6.03 -4.49
N VAL A 209 17.08 4.87 -4.03
CA VAL A 209 17.66 3.84 -4.92
C VAL A 209 16.62 3.28 -5.90
N PHE A 210 15.39 3.07 -5.44
CA PHE A 210 14.27 2.63 -6.26
C PHE A 210 13.22 3.75 -6.44
N SER A 211 13.59 5.01 -6.23
CA SER A 211 12.69 6.16 -6.43
C SER A 211 12.55 6.50 -7.91
N ASN A 212 11.36 6.91 -8.32
CA ASN A 212 11.07 7.37 -9.70
C ASN A 212 11.50 6.35 -10.79
N THR A 213 11.44 5.05 -10.50
CA THR A 213 11.85 4.01 -11.46
C THR A 213 10.69 3.49 -12.31
N GLY A 214 11.01 2.89 -13.46
CA GLY A 214 10.05 2.14 -14.28
C GLY A 214 9.82 0.70 -13.81
N LEU A 215 10.27 0.33 -12.60
CA LEU A 215 10.12 -1.02 -12.07
C LEU A 215 8.64 -1.35 -11.88
N ILE A 216 8.27 -2.55 -12.34
CA ILE A 216 6.95 -3.14 -12.11
C ILE A 216 7.03 -4.13 -10.94
N ASN A 217 8.11 -4.90 -10.84
CA ASN A 217 8.30 -5.87 -9.77
C ASN A 217 9.68 -5.70 -9.14
N ALA A 218 9.74 -5.54 -7.83
CA ALA A 218 10.95 -5.70 -7.06
C ALA A 218 10.80 -6.89 -6.11
N ASP A 219 11.85 -7.65 -5.88
CA ASP A 219 11.94 -8.53 -4.73
C ASP A 219 13.29 -8.33 -4.04
N VAL A 220 13.25 -7.49 -3.00
CA VAL A 220 14.43 -7.10 -2.23
C VAL A 220 14.38 -7.64 -0.80
N SER A 221 13.55 -8.67 -0.57
CA SER A 221 13.39 -9.32 0.73
C SER A 221 14.71 -9.91 1.26
N ASN A 222 15.58 -10.40 0.36
CA ASN A 222 16.91 -10.93 0.68
C ASN A 222 18.03 -9.87 0.71
N LEU A 223 17.69 -8.58 0.65
CA LEU A 223 18.67 -7.52 0.93
C LEU A 223 19.02 -7.55 2.41
N ASP A 224 20.30 -7.66 2.71
CA ASP A 224 20.80 -7.50 4.06
C ASP A 224 21.08 -6.02 4.34
N THR A 225 20.12 -5.40 5.03
CA THR A 225 20.03 -3.95 5.27
C THR A 225 20.80 -3.48 6.52
N ARG A 226 21.57 -4.35 7.19
CA ARG A 226 22.17 -4.03 8.50
C ARG A 226 23.07 -2.80 8.51
N ASN A 227 23.63 -2.41 7.37
CA ASN A 227 24.52 -1.25 7.24
C ASN A 227 23.78 0.05 6.91
N ILE A 228 22.51 -0.03 6.54
CA ILE A 228 21.75 1.11 6.05
C ILE A 228 21.37 2.00 7.23
N THR A 229 21.75 3.28 7.15
CA THR A 229 21.35 4.33 8.09
C THR A 229 20.33 5.29 7.48
N ASN A 230 20.35 5.45 6.16
CA ASN A 230 19.41 6.30 5.44
C ASN A 230 18.60 5.48 4.42
N MET A 231 17.29 5.38 4.63
CA MET A 231 16.34 4.76 3.70
C MET A 231 15.40 5.79 3.06
N SER A 232 15.70 7.09 3.20
CA SER A 232 14.76 8.14 2.80
C SER A 232 14.37 8.02 1.33
N GLY A 233 13.08 7.99 1.05
CA GLY A 233 12.55 7.90 -0.29
C GLY A 233 12.94 6.66 -1.08
N LEU A 234 13.32 5.54 -0.44
CA LEU A 234 13.82 4.34 -1.14
C LEU A 234 12.90 3.89 -2.28
N PHE A 235 11.57 3.92 -2.07
CA PHE A 235 10.55 3.55 -3.07
C PHE A 235 9.65 4.72 -3.50
N GLU A 236 10.05 5.96 -3.19
CA GLU A 236 9.24 7.14 -3.43
C GLU A 236 8.89 7.29 -4.93
N ASN A 237 7.64 7.66 -5.23
CA ASN A 237 7.18 7.94 -6.60
C ASN A 237 7.40 6.78 -7.61
N SER A 238 7.48 5.53 -7.13
CA SER A 238 7.55 4.33 -7.98
C SER A 238 6.16 3.80 -8.34
N ASN A 239 5.43 4.60 -9.12
CA ASN A 239 3.99 4.41 -9.40
C ASN A 239 3.65 3.09 -10.14
N ALA A 240 4.60 2.52 -10.87
CA ALA A 240 4.42 1.27 -11.59
C ALA A 240 4.67 0.01 -10.72
N LEU A 241 5.29 0.19 -9.56
CA LEU A 241 5.75 -0.89 -8.69
C LEU A 241 4.55 -1.59 -8.03
N LYS A 242 4.52 -2.92 -8.14
CA LYS A 242 3.43 -3.76 -7.62
C LYS A 242 3.83 -4.56 -6.38
N THR A 243 5.10 -4.91 -6.27
CA THR A 243 5.64 -5.73 -5.19
C THR A 243 7.10 -5.35 -4.93
N VAL A 244 7.52 -5.52 -3.68
CA VAL A 244 8.92 -5.39 -3.21
C VAL A 244 9.43 -6.66 -2.52
N GLY A 245 8.62 -7.72 -2.50
CA GLY A 245 8.80 -8.86 -1.60
C GLY A 245 8.33 -8.54 -0.17
N ASP A 246 8.52 -9.50 0.74
CA ASP A 246 8.23 -9.33 2.17
C ASP A 246 9.42 -8.68 2.88
N LEU A 247 9.23 -7.46 3.41
CA LEU A 247 10.27 -6.68 4.07
C LEU A 247 10.31 -6.88 5.60
N SER A 248 9.49 -7.78 6.15
CA SER A 248 9.40 -8.03 7.60
C SER A 248 10.72 -8.48 8.23
N GLN A 249 11.64 -9.04 7.43
CA GLN A 249 12.94 -9.56 7.87
C GLN A 249 14.11 -8.59 7.66
N TRP A 250 13.84 -7.35 7.25
CA TRP A 250 14.86 -6.32 7.17
C TRP A 250 15.37 -5.94 8.57
N ASN A 251 16.67 -5.71 8.68
CA ASN A 251 17.29 -5.16 9.88
C ASN A 251 17.31 -3.63 9.76
N THR A 252 16.48 -2.95 10.55
CA THR A 252 16.35 -1.49 10.58
C THR A 252 16.98 -0.82 11.80
N SER A 253 17.67 -1.59 12.66
CA SER A 253 18.21 -1.10 13.95
C SER A 253 19.20 0.08 13.84
N ASN A 254 19.86 0.23 12.69
CA ASN A 254 20.79 1.33 12.40
C ASN A 254 20.16 2.48 11.60
N VAL A 255 18.90 2.35 11.16
CA VAL A 255 18.23 3.35 10.33
C VAL A 255 17.87 4.56 11.19
N THR A 256 18.30 5.74 10.75
CA THR A 256 18.02 7.03 11.40
C THR A 256 17.01 7.86 10.62
N ASN A 257 16.89 7.63 9.31
CA ASN A 257 15.98 8.37 8.43
C ASN A 257 15.12 7.39 7.60
N MET A 258 13.80 7.49 7.76
CA MET A 258 12.77 6.76 7.01
C MET A 258 11.81 7.70 6.26
N SER A 259 12.14 8.99 6.12
CA SER A 259 11.22 9.93 5.47
C SER A 259 10.98 9.56 4.01
N TYR A 260 9.78 9.80 3.52
CA TYR A 260 9.34 9.45 2.16
C TYR A 260 9.45 7.97 1.75
N LEU A 261 9.77 7.04 2.67
CA LEU A 261 10.17 5.67 2.33
C LEU A 261 9.23 4.98 1.33
N PHE A 262 7.93 5.15 1.55
CA PHE A 262 6.86 4.66 0.70
C PHE A 262 5.87 5.78 0.30
N SER A 263 6.39 6.99 0.04
CA SER A 263 5.58 8.16 -0.30
C SER A 263 5.29 8.27 -1.80
N PHE A 264 4.09 8.75 -2.14
CA PHE A 264 3.68 8.98 -3.52
C PHE A 264 2.93 10.31 -3.73
N PRO A 265 3.59 11.48 -3.56
CA PRO A 265 2.91 12.78 -3.56
C PRO A 265 2.41 13.25 -4.94
N PHE A 266 2.96 12.73 -6.05
CA PHE A 266 2.72 13.31 -7.38
C PHE A 266 1.69 12.58 -8.26
N ALA A 267 1.05 11.49 -7.81
CA ALA A 267 0.12 10.77 -8.69
C ALA A 267 -1.36 11.02 -8.38
N PHE A 268 -2.00 11.58 -9.39
CA PHE A 268 -3.44 11.54 -9.58
C PHE A 268 -3.93 10.14 -10.04
N GLY A 269 -3.30 9.04 -9.58
CA GLY A 269 -3.43 7.71 -10.18
C GLY A 269 -3.26 6.52 -9.23
N ASN A 270 -3.81 5.37 -9.65
CA ASN A 270 -3.89 4.13 -8.86
C ASN A 270 -2.51 3.50 -8.60
N TYR A 271 -1.95 3.69 -7.41
CA TYR A 271 -0.76 2.96 -6.95
C TYR A 271 -1.08 1.47 -6.77
N GLN A 272 -0.11 0.62 -7.10
CA GLN A 272 -0.28 -0.84 -7.05
C GLN A 272 0.43 -1.50 -5.87
N LEU A 273 1.45 -0.85 -5.30
CA LEU A 273 2.14 -1.38 -4.13
C LEU A 273 1.26 -1.17 -2.89
N ASN A 274 0.71 -2.27 -2.37
CA ASN A 274 -0.15 -2.26 -1.18
C ASN A 274 0.30 -3.25 -0.08
N ASN A 275 1.24 -4.14 -0.40
CA ASN A 275 1.76 -5.13 0.52
C ASN A 275 3.30 -5.11 0.50
N VAL A 276 3.88 -4.93 1.68
CA VAL A 276 5.32 -4.88 1.93
C VAL A 276 5.75 -5.86 3.05
N GLY A 277 4.85 -6.76 3.46
CA GLY A 277 5.01 -7.56 4.66
C GLY A 277 4.62 -6.82 5.95
N ASP A 278 4.65 -7.52 7.08
CA ASP A 278 4.37 -6.96 8.41
C ASP A 278 5.63 -6.26 8.96
N LEU A 279 5.58 -4.93 9.00
CA LEU A 279 6.67 -4.06 9.47
C LEU A 279 6.67 -3.88 10.99
N GLY A 280 5.73 -4.50 11.72
CA GLY A 280 5.61 -4.36 13.17
C GLY A 280 6.83 -4.85 13.97
N LYS A 281 7.73 -5.62 13.34
CA LYS A 281 8.98 -6.12 13.92
C LYS A 281 10.21 -5.25 13.61
N TRP A 282 10.05 -4.18 12.85
CA TRP A 282 11.14 -3.26 12.58
C TRP A 282 11.61 -2.57 13.86
N ASP A 283 12.93 -2.42 13.98
CA ASP A 283 13.55 -1.73 15.09
C ASP A 283 13.73 -0.24 14.76
N THR A 284 12.80 0.59 15.22
CA THR A 284 12.77 2.03 14.92
C THR A 284 13.46 2.90 15.96
N ARG A 285 14.13 2.31 16.97
CA ARG A 285 14.69 3.06 18.11
C ARG A 285 15.70 4.14 17.72
N SER A 286 16.36 4.00 16.57
CA SER A 286 17.39 4.93 16.09
C SER A 286 16.81 6.00 15.15
N VAL A 287 15.55 5.88 14.74
CA VAL A 287 14.90 6.75 13.75
C VAL A 287 14.60 8.11 14.37
N THR A 288 14.98 9.17 13.66
CA THR A 288 14.71 10.56 14.04
C THR A 288 13.72 11.26 13.11
N ASP A 289 13.53 10.73 11.91
CA ASP A 289 12.70 11.31 10.85
C ASP A 289 11.84 10.22 10.19
N MET A 290 10.53 10.39 10.29
CA MET A 290 9.50 9.54 9.67
C MET A 290 8.54 10.38 8.80
N SER A 291 8.92 11.61 8.41
CA SER A 291 8.04 12.49 7.64
C SER A 291 7.63 11.81 6.33
N ASP A 292 6.38 11.95 5.93
CA ASP A 292 5.83 11.41 4.68
C ASP A 292 5.95 9.88 4.49
N MET A 293 6.38 9.10 5.49
CA MET A 293 6.83 7.71 5.30
C MET A 293 5.83 6.83 4.51
N PHE A 294 4.53 7.04 4.73
CA PHE A 294 3.43 6.36 4.03
C PHE A 294 2.45 7.33 3.34
N ALA A 295 2.85 8.58 3.12
CA ALA A 295 1.99 9.60 2.52
C ALA A 295 1.51 9.17 1.13
N TYR A 296 0.25 9.47 0.83
CA TYR A 296 -0.42 9.17 -0.45
C TYR A 296 -0.34 7.70 -0.86
N SER A 297 -0.23 6.77 0.09
CA SER A 297 -0.08 5.33 -0.19
C SER A 297 -1.30 4.50 0.25
N SER A 298 -1.41 3.27 -0.27
CA SER A 298 -2.38 2.26 0.17
C SER A 298 -1.69 1.07 0.84
N ILE A 299 -0.48 1.27 1.35
CA ILE A 299 0.30 0.22 2.00
C ILE A 299 -0.26 -0.05 3.38
N VAL A 300 -0.47 -1.34 3.67
CA VAL A 300 -0.80 -1.84 5.01
C VAL A 300 0.50 -2.26 5.69
N PRO A 301 1.07 -1.48 6.63
CA PRO A 301 2.37 -1.82 7.25
C PRO A 301 2.26 -2.93 8.30
N GLY A 302 1.06 -3.42 8.61
CA GLY A 302 0.80 -4.29 9.75
C GLY A 302 0.63 -3.49 11.04
N ASN A 303 0.76 -4.16 12.20
CA ASN A 303 0.61 -3.52 13.50
C ASN A 303 1.92 -2.85 13.92
N ILE A 304 1.97 -1.52 13.85
CA ILE A 304 3.16 -0.71 14.18
C ILE A 304 3.13 -0.16 15.62
N GLY A 305 2.19 -0.62 16.45
CA GLY A 305 2.07 -0.19 17.85
C GLY A 305 3.31 -0.47 18.72
N ASN A 306 4.15 -1.43 18.30
CA ASN A 306 5.38 -1.79 19.01
C ASN A 306 6.62 -0.99 18.56
N TRP A 307 6.49 -0.09 17.59
CA TRP A 307 7.60 0.76 17.18
C TRP A 307 8.06 1.67 18.33
N ASN A 308 9.38 1.82 18.46
CA ASN A 308 9.97 2.77 19.39
C ASN A 308 10.20 4.11 18.68
N VAL A 309 9.27 5.03 18.88
CA VAL A 309 9.32 6.39 18.29
C VAL A 309 9.92 7.44 19.23
N SER A 310 10.54 7.05 20.35
CA SER A 310 10.99 8.00 21.38
C SER A 310 12.07 8.97 20.89
N ASN A 311 12.76 8.68 19.79
CA ASN A 311 13.78 9.55 19.19
C ASN A 311 13.29 10.32 17.97
N VAL A 312 12.06 10.06 17.50
CA VAL A 312 11.49 10.71 16.32
C VAL A 312 11.17 12.17 16.65
N LYS A 313 11.60 13.05 15.75
CA LYS A 313 11.38 14.51 15.82
C LYS A 313 10.34 14.96 14.81
N ASP A 314 10.31 14.33 13.66
CA ASP A 314 9.44 14.69 12.55
C ASP A 314 8.53 13.51 12.18
N MET A 315 7.23 13.76 12.27
CA MET A 315 6.15 12.86 11.84
C MET A 315 5.18 13.59 10.91
N SER A 316 5.59 14.72 10.32
CA SER A 316 4.73 15.45 9.40
C SER A 316 4.32 14.53 8.24
N ASP A 317 3.06 14.61 7.83
CA ASP A 317 2.55 13.92 6.64
C ASP A 317 2.67 12.39 6.64
N MET A 318 3.08 11.76 7.76
CA MET A 318 3.48 10.35 7.80
C MET A 318 2.42 9.39 7.21
N PHE A 319 1.14 9.72 7.41
CA PHE A 319 -0.02 9.02 6.86
C PHE A 319 -0.99 9.97 6.13
N ASP A 320 -0.50 11.09 5.60
CA ASP A 320 -1.29 12.01 4.75
C ASP A 320 -1.86 11.24 3.55
N ASP A 321 -3.14 11.43 3.25
CA ASP A 321 -3.90 10.75 2.20
C ASP A 321 -3.65 9.22 2.14
N ASN A 322 -3.37 8.61 3.30
CA ASN A 322 -3.10 7.18 3.41
C ASN A 322 -4.40 6.37 3.49
N HIS A 323 -4.43 5.25 2.77
CA HIS A 323 -5.59 4.36 2.66
C HIS A 323 -5.24 2.92 3.10
N GLY A 324 -4.25 2.78 3.99
CA GLY A 324 -3.56 1.54 4.37
C GLY A 324 -4.24 0.65 5.42
N GLY A 325 -5.52 0.86 5.74
CA GLY A 325 -6.24 -0.04 6.66
C GLY A 325 -5.99 0.25 8.14
N ASP A 326 -5.72 -0.77 8.96
CA ASP A 326 -5.51 -0.63 10.42
C ASP A 326 -4.02 -0.73 10.77
N ILE A 327 -3.51 0.29 11.49
CA ILE A 327 -2.11 0.37 11.93
C ILE A 327 -1.90 -0.03 13.39
N GLY A 328 -2.97 -0.40 14.10
CA GLY A 328 -2.92 -0.93 15.46
C GLY A 328 -3.10 0.10 16.57
N ASP A 329 -2.72 -0.30 17.80
CA ASP A 329 -2.79 0.53 19.00
C ASP A 329 -1.45 1.24 19.23
N LEU A 330 -1.45 2.56 19.08
CA LEU A 330 -0.27 3.42 19.22
C LEU A 330 -0.08 3.93 20.65
N SER A 331 -0.73 3.32 21.65
CA SER A 331 -0.65 3.75 23.06
C SER A 331 0.74 3.65 23.68
N HIS A 332 1.63 2.84 23.09
CA HIS A 332 3.03 2.69 23.52
C HIS A 332 4.00 3.71 22.91
N TRP A 333 3.54 4.52 21.96
CA TRP A 333 4.39 5.52 21.33
C TRP A 333 4.73 6.65 22.30
N ASP A 334 6.01 6.84 22.59
CA ASP A 334 6.51 8.02 23.30
C ASP A 334 6.76 9.16 22.30
N THR A 335 5.76 10.02 22.11
CA THR A 335 5.83 11.17 21.20
C THR A 335 6.50 12.40 21.82
N SER A 336 7.09 12.29 23.02
CA SER A 336 7.54 13.46 23.77
C SER A 336 8.67 14.25 23.12
N ASN A 337 9.38 13.66 22.15
CA ASN A 337 10.43 14.34 21.38
C ASN A 337 9.98 14.85 20.00
N VAL A 338 8.73 14.57 19.60
CA VAL A 338 8.20 15.02 18.31
C VAL A 338 7.98 16.53 18.35
N THR A 339 8.46 17.20 17.30
CA THR A 339 8.32 18.64 17.11
C THR A 339 7.39 19.00 15.96
N ASP A 340 7.14 18.07 15.04
CA ASP A 340 6.22 18.28 13.91
C ASP A 340 5.28 17.09 13.71
N MET A 341 3.98 17.39 13.63
CA MET A 341 2.89 16.45 13.33
C MET A 341 1.91 17.09 12.33
N SER A 342 2.31 18.11 11.57
CA SER A 342 1.43 18.69 10.55
C SER A 342 1.00 17.62 9.55
N GLU A 343 -0.27 17.64 9.17
CA GLU A 343 -0.83 16.79 8.10
C GLU A 343 -0.66 15.27 8.32
N MET A 344 -0.22 14.82 9.50
CA MET A 344 0.14 13.42 9.78
C MET A 344 -0.94 12.40 9.38
N PHE A 345 -2.22 12.77 9.51
CA PHE A 345 -3.36 11.98 9.07
C PHE A 345 -4.32 12.82 8.21
N ASP A 346 -3.87 13.89 7.54
CA ASP A 346 -4.75 14.67 6.64
C ASP A 346 -5.28 13.74 5.53
N GLY A 347 -6.55 13.85 5.16
CA GLY A 347 -7.21 12.99 4.17
C GLY A 347 -7.24 11.47 4.46
N SER A 348 -6.59 11.02 5.52
CA SER A 348 -6.30 9.60 5.78
C SER A 348 -7.55 8.81 6.15
N SER A 349 -7.71 7.63 5.55
CA SER A 349 -8.77 6.67 5.92
C SER A 349 -8.27 5.53 6.80
N THR A 350 -7.00 5.57 7.20
CA THR A 350 -6.36 4.59 8.07
C THR A 350 -6.94 4.63 9.49
N SER A 351 -7.27 3.46 10.02
CA SER A 351 -7.76 3.27 11.38
C SER A 351 -6.59 3.37 12.36
N VAL A 352 -6.71 4.30 13.32
CA VAL A 352 -5.72 4.51 14.39
C VAL A 352 -6.38 4.47 15.76
N SER A 353 -5.67 3.93 16.75
CA SER A 353 -6.07 3.94 18.16
C SER A 353 -4.87 4.25 19.08
N GLY A 354 -5.12 4.48 20.37
CA GLY A 354 -4.04 4.68 21.36
C GLY A 354 -3.55 6.11 21.56
N LEU A 355 -4.10 7.09 20.85
CA LEU A 355 -3.58 8.48 20.85
C LEU A 355 -3.73 9.23 22.19
N THR A 356 -4.54 8.72 23.13
CA THR A 356 -4.81 9.36 24.43
C THR A 356 -3.58 9.58 25.33
N HIS A 357 -2.48 8.88 25.09
CA HIS A 357 -1.24 8.96 25.89
C HIS A 357 -0.14 9.77 25.21
N TRP A 358 -0.39 10.30 24.00
CA TRP A 358 0.61 11.06 23.27
C TRP A 358 0.98 12.34 24.02
N ASN A 359 2.28 12.55 24.19
CA ASN A 359 2.82 13.76 24.78
C ASN A 359 3.14 14.75 23.66
N THR A 360 2.35 15.81 23.55
CA THR A 360 2.48 16.78 22.47
C THR A 360 3.09 18.11 22.90
N LYS A 361 3.61 18.20 24.13
CA LYS A 361 4.13 19.46 24.70
C LYS A 361 5.24 20.12 23.88
N ASN A 362 6.00 19.32 23.14
CA ASN A 362 7.14 19.76 22.32
C ASN A 362 6.77 19.97 20.86
N VAL A 363 5.55 19.62 20.46
CA VAL A 363 5.08 19.76 19.09
C VAL A 363 4.85 21.25 18.80
N MET A 364 5.49 21.72 17.74
CA MET A 364 5.43 23.12 17.28
C MET A 364 4.40 23.31 16.17
N ASP A 365 4.15 22.27 15.37
CA ASP A 365 3.16 22.29 14.29
C ASP A 365 2.26 21.04 14.31
N MET A 366 0.96 21.28 14.15
CA MET A 366 -0.11 20.28 14.03
C MET A 366 -1.14 20.73 13.00
N TYR A 367 -0.76 21.64 12.10
CA TYR A 367 -1.59 22.13 11.02
C TYR A 367 -2.18 20.94 10.27
N TYR A 368 -3.51 20.89 10.13
CA TYR A 368 -4.22 19.84 9.39
C TYR A 368 -3.94 18.39 9.81
N MET A 369 -3.37 18.12 11.00
CA MET A 369 -3.03 16.76 11.45
C MET A 369 -4.15 15.72 11.25
N PHE A 370 -5.41 16.12 11.40
CA PHE A 370 -6.59 15.28 11.16
C PHE A 370 -7.59 15.89 10.15
N GLY A 371 -7.14 16.85 9.34
CA GLY A 371 -7.94 17.42 8.26
C GLY A 371 -8.44 16.29 7.36
N GLY A 372 -9.66 16.37 6.81
CA GLY A 372 -10.16 15.38 5.83
C GLY A 372 -10.24 13.90 6.25
N SER A 373 -9.72 13.51 7.41
CA SER A 373 -9.53 12.12 7.79
C SER A 373 -10.86 11.40 7.96
N GLY A 374 -10.91 10.14 7.53
CA GLY A 374 -12.05 9.24 7.72
C GLY A 374 -12.25 8.81 9.18
N LEU A 375 -11.35 9.23 10.08
CA LEU A 375 -11.50 9.03 11.51
C LEU A 375 -12.79 9.72 11.95
N PRO A 376 -13.72 9.01 12.62
CA PRO A 376 -14.95 9.63 13.07
C PRO A 376 -14.59 10.59 14.19
N TYR A 377 -14.36 11.88 13.92
CA TYR A 377 -14.06 12.86 14.97
C TYR A 377 -15.27 13.72 15.31
N LYS A 378 -15.45 13.94 16.60
CA LYS A 378 -16.08 15.11 17.19
C LYS A 378 -15.02 15.73 18.09
N ILE A 379 -14.44 16.85 17.66
CA ILE A 379 -13.62 17.64 18.58
C ILE A 379 -14.56 18.17 19.65
N VAL A 380 -14.38 17.70 20.88
CA VAL A 380 -15.05 18.29 22.03
C VAL A 380 -13.96 18.98 22.81
N ALA A 381 -13.88 20.30 22.72
CA ALA A 381 -13.15 21.08 23.72
C ALA A 381 -13.87 20.88 25.08
N SER A 382 -13.61 19.77 25.76
CA SER A 382 -14.25 19.47 27.04
C SER A 382 -13.46 20.12 28.15
N ASN A 383 -13.82 21.36 28.47
CA ASN A 383 -13.64 21.91 29.82
C ASN A 383 -14.66 21.28 30.79
N GLU A 384 -14.81 19.95 30.79
CA GLU A 384 -15.68 19.30 31.77
C GLU A 384 -14.93 19.20 33.10
N LYS A 385 -15.12 20.26 33.89
CA LYS A 385 -14.89 20.38 35.34
C LYS A 385 -13.45 20.39 35.90
N VAL A 386 -12.42 20.20 35.09
CA VAL A 386 -11.04 20.56 35.48
C VAL A 386 -10.44 21.39 34.35
N VAL A 387 -10.19 22.67 34.62
CA VAL A 387 -9.52 23.55 33.66
C VAL A 387 -8.05 23.19 33.63
N VAL A 388 -7.67 22.23 32.77
CA VAL A 388 -6.29 22.14 32.30
C VAL A 388 -6.20 23.16 31.16
N LEU A 389 -5.56 24.30 31.43
CA LEU A 389 -5.33 25.32 30.42
C LEU A 389 -4.56 24.67 29.25
N ASN A 390 -5.04 24.86 28.02
CA ASN A 390 -4.38 24.42 26.77
C ASN A 390 -4.41 22.90 26.49
N GLN A 391 -5.55 22.22 26.70
CA GLN A 391 -5.73 20.85 26.23
C GLN A 391 -7.02 20.71 25.38
N VAL A 392 -6.93 20.04 24.24
CA VAL A 392 -8.04 19.71 23.34
C VAL A 392 -8.31 18.22 23.41
N THR A 393 -9.58 17.84 23.65
CA THR A 393 -10.00 16.44 23.65
C THR A 393 -10.62 16.08 22.30
N LEU A 394 -10.00 15.13 21.59
CA LEU A 394 -10.60 14.51 20.42
C LEU A 394 -11.49 13.37 20.87
N LYS A 395 -12.76 13.34 20.45
CA LYS A 395 -13.68 12.22 20.70
C LYS A 395 -14.17 11.65 19.39
N ASP A 396 -14.68 10.42 19.40
CA ASP A 396 -15.39 9.88 18.26
C ASP A 396 -16.87 10.29 18.22
N SER A 397 -17.59 9.87 17.17
CA SER A 397 -19.03 10.10 17.04
C SER A 397 -19.88 9.48 18.16
N THR A 398 -19.33 8.50 18.88
CA THR A 398 -19.94 7.86 20.06
C THR A 398 -19.62 8.58 21.37
N GLY A 399 -18.67 9.54 21.34
CA GLY A 399 -18.18 10.27 22.51
C GLY A 399 -16.99 9.60 23.21
N LYS A 400 -16.42 8.52 22.67
CA LYS A 400 -15.19 7.90 23.17
C LYS A 400 -14.01 8.85 22.93
N ILE A 401 -13.15 9.06 23.91
CA ILE A 401 -11.95 9.89 23.75
C ILE A 401 -10.95 9.15 22.86
N LEU A 402 -10.51 9.81 21.79
CA LEU A 402 -9.51 9.34 20.85
C LEU A 402 -8.12 9.86 21.22
N ALA A 403 -8.00 11.16 21.51
CA ALA A 403 -6.73 11.81 21.84
C ALA A 403 -6.91 12.94 22.85
N LEU A 404 -5.85 13.24 23.60
CA LEU A 404 -5.70 14.44 24.41
C LEU A 404 -4.52 15.21 23.85
N ILE A 405 -4.78 16.39 23.31
CA ILE A 405 -3.78 17.22 22.65
C ILE A 405 -3.47 18.38 23.57
N ASP A 406 -2.27 18.43 24.12
CA ASP A 406 -1.78 19.65 24.76
C ASP A 406 -1.53 20.67 23.65
N THR A 407 -2.33 21.74 23.63
CA THR A 407 -2.09 22.85 22.71
C THR A 407 -0.93 23.68 23.28
N PRO A 408 0.08 24.03 22.47
CA PRO A 408 1.14 24.90 22.93
C PRO A 408 0.54 26.22 23.42
N THR A 409 0.91 26.65 24.63
CA THR A 409 0.54 27.95 25.17
C THR A 409 1.11 29.04 24.26
N ILE A 410 0.27 29.65 23.41
CA ILE A 410 0.70 30.57 22.36
C ILE A 410 1.22 31.88 23.01
N TYR A 411 2.53 32.02 23.17
CA TYR A 411 3.17 33.29 23.59
C TYR A 411 3.68 34.15 22.42
N ASN A 412 3.54 33.72 21.15
CA ASN A 412 4.03 34.51 20.03
C ASN A 412 3.16 34.35 18.77
N SER A 413 2.72 35.47 18.20
CA SER A 413 1.67 35.61 17.18
C SER A 413 1.98 35.05 15.79
N HIS A 414 3.03 34.24 15.64
CA HIS A 414 3.45 33.64 14.37
C HIS A 414 3.53 32.11 14.39
N LYS A 415 3.24 31.45 15.53
CA LYS A 415 3.10 30.00 15.64
C LYS A 415 1.63 29.68 15.91
N SER A 416 0.84 29.53 14.86
CA SER A 416 -0.57 29.20 14.99
C SER A 416 -0.78 27.70 14.85
N VAL A 417 -1.25 27.04 15.91
CA VAL A 417 -1.99 25.79 15.76
C VAL A 417 -3.32 26.14 15.08
N LYS A 418 -3.32 26.17 13.75
CA LYS A 418 -4.52 26.31 12.93
C LYS A 418 -5.08 24.91 12.71
N VAL A 419 -5.90 24.45 13.64
CA VAL A 419 -6.81 23.33 13.38
C VAL A 419 -7.95 23.88 12.53
N THR A 420 -7.77 23.91 11.21
CA THR A 420 -8.82 24.30 10.27
C THR A 420 -9.53 23.03 9.83
N ILE A 421 -10.62 22.68 10.50
CA ILE A 421 -11.47 21.55 10.08
C ILE A 421 -12.55 22.09 9.16
N ASN A 422 -12.41 21.83 7.86
CA ASN A 422 -13.43 22.10 6.86
C ASN A 422 -14.47 20.96 6.86
N ASP A 423 -15.21 20.80 7.94
CA ASP A 423 -16.51 20.11 7.93
C ASP A 423 -17.61 21.18 7.83
N PRO A 424 -18.44 21.20 6.77
CA PRO A 424 -19.59 22.10 6.66
C PRO A 424 -20.57 22.04 7.85
N LYS A 425 -20.47 21.02 8.71
CA LYS A 425 -21.25 20.84 9.94
C LYS A 425 -20.52 21.18 11.24
N CYS A 426 -19.20 21.42 11.22
CA CYS A 426 -18.44 21.87 12.39
C CYS A 426 -17.99 23.33 12.24
N GLN A 427 -18.85 24.26 12.68
CA GLN A 427 -18.42 25.64 12.88
C GLN A 427 -17.69 25.77 14.21
N PHE A 428 -16.39 26.08 14.18
CA PHE A 428 -15.70 26.59 15.37
C PHE A 428 -15.86 28.10 15.45
N LYS A 429 -16.32 28.57 16.61
CA LYS A 429 -16.24 29.98 17.01
C LYS A 429 -15.29 30.05 18.21
N LEU A 430 -14.07 30.54 17.98
CA LEU A 430 -13.17 30.93 19.07
C LEU A 430 -13.72 32.21 19.69
N GLU A 431 -14.43 32.09 20.81
CA GLU A 431 -14.79 33.26 21.61
C GLU A 431 -13.62 33.61 22.54
N ARG A 432 -12.93 34.71 22.21
CA ARG A 432 -12.07 35.43 23.16
C ARG A 432 -12.94 35.90 24.32
N LYS A 433 -12.52 35.62 25.55
CA LYS A 433 -12.85 36.50 26.68
C LYS A 433 -11.76 37.53 26.84
#